data_AF-A0A1B7W378-F1
#
_entry.id   AF-A0A1B7W378-F1
#
_cell.length_a   1.000
_cell.length_b   1.000
_cell.length_c   1.000
_cell.angle_alpha   90.00
_cell.angle_beta   90.00
_cell.angle_gamma   90.00
#
_symmetry.space_group_name_H-M   'P 1'
#
loop_
_entity.id
_entity.type
_entity.pdbx_description
1 polymer ?
#
loop_
_entity_poly.entity_id
_entity_poly.type
_entity_poly.pdbx_seq_one_letter_code
_entity_poly.pdbx_strand_id
1 'polypeptide(L)'
;KNMVKNSKLAKSISDACWSLFTQWLEYFGKVYGRVIVSVAPQYTSQNCSSCGEIVKKSLSIRTHVCQCGCILDRDHNAAINILTKALKQTGYDLSTVGRTGTSNACGEMTLCSDLVTSLSKVAR
;
A
#
# COMPACT_ATOMS: atom_id res chain seq x y z
N LYS A 1 1.83 8.52 14.64
CA LYS A 1 1.98 9.77 15.43
C LYS A 1 3.40 10.05 15.97
N ASN A 2 4.39 9.14 15.87
CA ASN A 2 5.73 9.39 16.42
C ASN A 2 6.79 9.90 15.41
N MET A 3 6.49 9.98 14.11
CA MET A 3 7.49 10.37 13.10
C MET A 3 7.90 11.86 13.18
N VAL A 4 6.94 12.74 13.48
CA VAL A 4 7.18 14.20 13.60
C VAL A 4 7.95 14.58 14.87
N LYS A 5 8.13 13.65 15.82
CA LYS A 5 8.93 13.89 17.04
C LYS A 5 10.42 14.01 16.75
N ASN A 6 10.89 13.52 15.61
CA ASN A 6 12.28 13.69 15.20
C ASN A 6 12.49 15.10 14.65
N SER A 7 13.09 15.99 15.44
CA SER A 7 13.32 17.39 15.06
C SER A 7 14.09 17.57 13.76
N LYS A 8 14.97 16.62 13.39
CA LYS A 8 15.74 16.67 12.14
C LYS A 8 14.90 16.36 10.89
N LEU A 9 13.84 15.57 11.04
CA LEU A 9 12.98 15.13 9.92
C LEU A 9 11.59 15.77 9.96
N ALA A 10 11.20 16.38 11.09
CA ALA A 10 9.86 16.90 11.33
C ALA A 10 9.37 17.82 10.20
N LYS A 11 10.21 18.78 9.78
CA LYS A 11 9.89 19.68 8.68
C LYS A 11 9.59 18.92 7.39
N SER A 12 10.50 18.05 6.93
CA SER A 12 10.31 17.27 5.70
C SER A 12 9.07 16.35 5.74
N ILE A 13 8.76 15.80 6.92
CA ILE A 13 7.58 14.94 7.11
C ILE A 13 6.29 15.75 7.05
N SER A 14 6.28 16.94 7.66
CA SER A 14 5.14 17.86 7.64
C SER A 14 4.91 18.41 6.24
N ASP A 15 5.97 18.83 5.55
CA ASP A 15 5.91 19.38 4.19
C ASP A 15 5.34 18.32 3.20
N ALA A 16 5.61 17.03 3.42
CA ALA A 16 5.06 15.93 2.62
C ALA A 16 3.57 15.65 2.84
N CYS A 17 2.93 16.22 3.88
CA CYS A 17 1.48 16.16 4.12
C CYS A 17 0.87 14.74 4.13
N TRP A 18 1.56 13.73 4.67
CA TRP A 18 1.15 12.32 4.59
C TRP A 18 -0.28 12.01 5.04
N SER A 19 -0.79 12.69 6.08
CA SER A 19 -2.17 12.50 6.55
C SER A 19 -3.22 12.96 5.55
N LEU A 20 -2.95 14.09 4.88
CA LEU A 20 -3.81 14.63 3.84
C LEU A 20 -3.78 13.73 2.61
N PHE A 21 -2.60 13.22 2.24
CA PHE A 21 -2.46 12.26 1.15
C PHE A 21 -3.31 11.00 1.39
N THR A 22 -3.25 10.40 2.59
CA THR A 22 -4.08 9.23 2.92
C THR A 22 -5.57 9.55 2.91
N GLN A 23 -5.96 10.74 3.37
CA GLN A 23 -7.36 11.18 3.35
C GLN A 23 -7.88 11.29 1.90
N TRP A 24 -7.08 11.84 0.99
CA TRP A 24 -7.43 11.90 -0.43
C TRP A 24 -7.52 10.52 -1.07
N LEU A 25 -6.62 9.59 -0.73
CA LEU A 25 -6.72 8.21 -1.21
C LEU A 25 -8.03 7.54 -0.77
N GLU A 26 -8.41 7.68 0.49
CA GLU A 26 -9.69 7.15 0.99
C GLU A 26 -10.90 7.82 0.34
N TYR A 27 -10.84 9.14 0.14
CA TYR A 27 -11.89 9.88 -0.55
C TYR A 27 -12.08 9.39 -1.98
N PHE A 28 -11.01 9.36 -2.78
CA PHE A 28 -11.09 8.90 -4.17
C PHE A 28 -11.36 7.40 -4.28
N GLY A 29 -10.91 6.60 -3.33
CA GLY A 29 -11.31 5.20 -3.22
C GLY A 29 -12.83 5.03 -3.16
N LYS A 30 -13.51 5.84 -2.35
CA LYS A 30 -14.98 5.86 -2.28
C LYS A 30 -15.61 6.36 -3.57
N VAL A 31 -15.08 7.44 -4.15
CA VAL A 31 -15.61 8.05 -5.39
C VAL A 31 -15.56 7.05 -6.56
N TYR A 32 -14.46 6.30 -6.70
CA TYR A 32 -14.25 5.39 -7.82
C TYR A 32 -14.55 3.92 -7.50
N GLY A 33 -15.13 3.61 -6.33
CA GLY A 33 -15.40 2.23 -5.92
C GLY A 33 -14.15 1.35 -5.80
N ARG A 34 -13.00 1.93 -5.43
CA ARG A 34 -11.73 1.22 -5.26
C ARG A 34 -11.46 0.94 -3.78
N VAL A 35 -11.00 -0.27 -3.49
CA VAL A 35 -10.60 -0.67 -2.14
C VAL A 35 -9.21 -0.11 -1.84
N ILE A 36 -9.11 0.62 -0.72
CA ILE A 36 -7.85 1.15 -0.20
C ILE A 36 -7.51 0.39 1.08
N VAL A 37 -6.32 -0.19 1.14
CA VAL A 37 -5.85 -0.97 2.29
C VAL A 37 -4.61 -0.29 2.87
N SER A 38 -4.68 0.08 4.15
CA SER A 38 -3.52 0.60 4.88
C SER A 38 -2.73 -0.55 5.50
N VAL A 39 -1.41 -0.53 5.31
CA VAL A 39 -0.49 -1.54 5.85
C VAL A 39 0.42 -0.93 6.91
N ALA A 40 0.88 -1.75 7.85
CA ALA A 40 1.86 -1.31 8.84
C ALA A 40 3.22 -0.99 8.15
N PRO A 41 3.76 0.25 8.30
CA PRO A 41 4.95 0.70 7.58
C PRO A 41 6.26 0.09 8.11
N GLN A 42 6.21 -0.60 9.25
CA GLN A 42 7.38 -1.19 9.91
C GLN A 42 8.14 -2.11 8.95
N TYR A 43 9.45 -1.94 8.83
CA TYR A 43 10.35 -2.83 8.07
C TYR A 43 10.09 -2.99 6.56
N THR A 44 9.17 -2.23 5.94
CA THR A 44 8.85 -2.40 4.50
C THR A 44 10.07 -2.19 3.59
N SER A 45 10.92 -1.22 3.90
CA SER A 45 12.16 -0.95 3.15
C SER A 45 13.38 -1.74 3.64
N GLN A 46 13.27 -2.44 4.77
CA GLN A 46 14.38 -3.19 5.38
C GLN A 46 14.33 -4.68 5.05
N ASN A 47 13.16 -5.30 5.12
CA ASN A 47 12.98 -6.70 4.76
C ASN A 47 13.28 -6.91 3.27
N CYS A 48 14.01 -7.97 2.97
CA CYS A 48 14.16 -8.41 1.59
C CYS A 48 12.84 -9.00 1.09
N SER A 49 12.35 -8.50 -0.05
CA SER A 49 11.16 -9.05 -0.70
C SER A 49 11.33 -10.48 -1.22
N SER A 50 12.58 -10.92 -1.44
CA SER A 50 12.90 -12.28 -1.92
C SER A 50 13.00 -13.29 -0.77
N CYS A 51 13.80 -13.02 0.26
CA CYS A 51 14.07 -14.00 1.33
C CYS A 51 13.50 -13.63 2.71
N GLY A 52 12.93 -12.42 2.89
CA GLY A 52 12.39 -11.96 4.16
C GLY A 52 13.40 -11.40 5.16
N GLU A 53 14.71 -11.59 4.94
CA GLU A 53 15.77 -11.19 5.87
C GLU A 53 15.85 -9.65 6.04
N ILE A 54 16.22 -9.20 7.24
CA ILE A 54 16.30 -7.77 7.55
C ILE A 54 17.65 -7.22 7.10
N VAL A 55 17.64 -6.36 6.07
CA VAL A 55 18.82 -5.58 5.66
C VAL A 55 18.73 -4.19 6.28
N LYS A 56 19.44 -3.99 7.40
CA LYS A 56 19.57 -2.67 8.05
C LYS A 56 20.28 -1.69 7.13
N LYS A 57 19.71 -0.49 6.97
CA LYS A 57 20.24 0.55 6.10
C LYS A 57 19.82 1.94 6.57
N SER A 58 20.66 2.94 6.33
CA SER A 58 20.32 4.36 6.55
C SER A 58 19.36 4.88 5.48
N LEU A 59 18.78 6.07 5.71
CA LEU A 59 17.89 6.72 4.74
C LEU A 59 18.60 7.10 3.42
N SER A 60 19.92 7.30 3.45
CA SER A 60 20.73 7.64 2.27
C SER A 60 20.98 6.46 1.33
N ILE A 61 20.86 5.22 1.82
CA ILE A 61 21.01 4.03 0.98
C ILE A 61 19.75 3.86 0.13
N ARG A 62 19.91 3.97 -1.19
CA ARG A 62 18.83 3.89 -2.19
C ARG A 62 18.74 2.54 -2.91
N THR A 63 19.81 1.75 -2.88
CA THR A 63 19.81 0.38 -3.43
C THR A 63 19.67 -0.64 -2.30
N HIS A 64 18.72 -1.56 -2.43
CA HIS A 64 18.63 -2.73 -1.57
C HIS A 64 19.53 -3.82 -2.12
N VAL A 65 20.53 -4.21 -1.33
CA VAL A 65 21.41 -5.34 -1.61
C VAL A 65 21.25 -6.35 -0.48
N CYS A 66 20.82 -7.55 -0.79
CA CYS A 66 20.66 -8.64 0.17
C CYS A 66 21.66 -9.77 -0.10
N GLN A 67 22.04 -10.49 0.94
CA GLN A 67 22.93 -11.66 0.84
C GLN A 67 22.31 -12.82 0.03
N CYS A 68 20.99 -12.86 -0.11
CA CYS A 68 20.31 -13.82 -0.99
C CYS A 68 20.48 -13.52 -2.50
N GLY A 69 21.18 -12.44 -2.86
CA GLY A 69 21.39 -12.02 -4.25
C GLY A 69 20.36 -11.03 -4.78
N CYS A 70 19.34 -10.67 -4.00
CA CYS A 70 18.37 -9.64 -4.39
C CYS A 70 19.01 -8.24 -4.43
N ILE A 71 19.00 -7.62 -5.61
CA ILE A 71 19.49 -6.26 -5.85
C ILE A 71 18.39 -5.45 -6.55
N LEU A 72 17.79 -4.50 -5.83
CA LEU A 72 16.66 -3.69 -6.31
C LEU A 72 16.80 -2.24 -5.84
N ASP A 73 16.08 -1.31 -6.47
CA ASP A 73 15.82 -0.02 -5.82
C ASP A 73 15.07 -0.26 -4.49
N ARG A 74 15.44 0.48 -3.44
CA ARG A 74 14.90 0.30 -2.09
C ARG A 74 13.38 0.52 -2.07
N ASP A 75 12.88 1.50 -2.81
CA ASP A 75 11.46 1.83 -2.82
C ASP A 75 10.69 0.80 -3.66
N HIS A 76 11.30 0.22 -4.71
CA HIS A 76 10.74 -0.94 -5.42
C HIS A 76 10.62 -2.17 -4.52
N ASN A 77 11.67 -2.52 -3.77
CA ASN A 77 11.62 -3.59 -2.77
C ASN A 77 10.54 -3.31 -1.70
N ALA A 78 10.42 -2.05 -1.26
CA ALA A 78 9.39 -1.66 -0.30
C ALA A 78 7.96 -1.80 -0.87
N ALA A 79 7.75 -1.47 -2.15
CA ALA A 79 6.47 -1.64 -2.81
C ALA A 79 6.03 -3.11 -2.86
N ILE A 80 6.95 -4.02 -3.18
CA ILE A 80 6.68 -5.47 -3.17
C ILE A 80 6.26 -5.90 -1.75
N ASN A 81 7.01 -5.50 -0.72
CA ASN A 81 6.67 -5.82 0.66
C ASN A 81 5.32 -5.23 1.11
N ILE A 82 4.98 -4.02 0.68
CA ILE A 82 3.68 -3.38 0.97
C ILE A 82 2.56 -4.21 0.34
N LEU A 83 2.69 -4.62 -0.92
CA LEU A 83 1.73 -5.49 -1.59
C LEU A 83 1.57 -6.82 -0.84
N THR A 84 2.67 -7.51 -0.52
CA THR A 84 2.63 -8.77 0.22
C THR A 84 1.91 -8.63 1.57
N LYS A 85 2.12 -7.53 2.29
CA LYS A 85 1.40 -7.26 3.55
C LYS A 85 -0.09 -7.02 3.33
N ALA A 86 -0.46 -6.24 2.32
CA ALA A 86 -1.87 -5.94 2.01
C ALA A 86 -2.63 -7.22 1.62
N LEU A 87 -2.02 -8.08 0.81
CA LEU A 87 -2.60 -9.36 0.42
C LEU A 87 -2.81 -10.27 1.63
N LYS A 88 -1.80 -10.39 2.51
CA LYS A 88 -1.92 -11.13 3.78
C LYS A 88 -3.03 -10.59 4.69
N GLN A 89 -3.18 -9.27 4.79
CA GLN A 89 -4.24 -8.66 5.60
C GLN A 89 -5.65 -8.87 5.04
N THR A 90 -5.78 -8.99 3.72
CA THR A 90 -7.07 -9.20 3.05
C THR A 90 -7.43 -10.67 2.86
N GLY A 91 -6.58 -11.59 3.32
CA GLY A 91 -6.78 -13.03 3.16
C GLY A 91 -6.58 -13.53 1.72
N TYR A 92 -5.99 -12.71 0.84
CA TYR A 92 -5.65 -13.11 -0.52
C TYR A 92 -4.28 -13.81 -0.50
N ASP A 93 -4.28 -15.13 -0.59
CA ASP A 93 -3.03 -15.89 -0.66
C ASP A 93 -2.56 -16.01 -2.11
N LEU A 94 -1.33 -15.58 -2.38
CA LEU A 94 -0.71 -15.61 -3.72
C LEU A 94 -0.33 -17.05 -4.15
N SER A 95 -0.51 -18.04 -3.26
CA SER A 95 -0.30 -19.47 -3.53
C SER A 95 -1.26 -20.04 -4.59
N THR A 96 -2.35 -19.33 -4.91
CA THR A 96 -3.23 -19.71 -6.03
C THR A 96 -2.68 -19.10 -7.32
N VAL A 97 -1.86 -19.87 -8.04
CA VAL A 97 -1.29 -19.53 -9.35
C VAL A 97 -2.43 -19.29 -10.35
N GLY A 98 -2.95 -18.08 -10.49
CA GLY A 98 -4.16 -17.90 -11.30
C GLY A 98 -4.68 -16.50 -11.55
N ARG A 99 -3.86 -15.43 -11.48
CA ARG A 99 -4.34 -14.11 -11.92
C ARG A 99 -3.33 -13.33 -12.75
N THR A 100 -3.20 -13.72 -14.02
CA THR A 100 -2.78 -12.84 -15.11
C THR A 100 -3.98 -11.99 -15.52
N GLY A 101 -4.25 -10.91 -14.80
CA GLY A 101 -5.43 -10.10 -15.09
C GLY A 101 -5.62 -8.92 -14.17
N THR A 102 -4.74 -7.93 -14.27
CA THR A 102 -5.16 -6.54 -14.05
C THR A 102 -4.59 -5.71 -15.19
N SER A 103 -5.34 -5.69 -16.29
CA SER A 103 -5.31 -4.59 -17.23
C SER A 103 -5.50 -3.29 -16.45
N ASN A 104 -4.44 -2.47 -16.48
CA ASN A 104 -4.52 -1.03 -16.53
C ASN A 104 -4.97 -0.36 -15.22
N ALA A 105 -4.00 0.24 -14.52
CA ALA A 105 -4.26 1.35 -13.62
C ALA A 105 -4.66 2.59 -14.46
N CYS A 106 -5.83 2.55 -15.07
CA CYS A 106 -6.51 3.71 -15.62
C CYS A 106 -8.00 3.51 -15.35
N GLY A 107 -8.63 4.48 -14.70
CA GLY A 107 -10.02 4.39 -14.31
C GLY A 107 -10.92 4.24 -15.53
N GLU A 108 -11.50 3.06 -15.71
CA GLU A 108 -12.71 2.90 -16.49
C GLU A 108 -13.85 2.64 -15.50
N MET A 109 -14.82 3.55 -15.48
CA MET A 109 -16.08 3.39 -14.79
C MET A 109 -16.98 2.48 -15.63
N THR A 110 -17.29 1.30 -15.13
CA THR A 110 -18.50 0.57 -15.57
C THR A 110 -19.49 0.62 -14.43
N LEU A 111 -20.47 1.53 -14.55
CA LEU A 111 -21.54 1.74 -13.60
C LEU A 111 -22.47 0.51 -13.48
N CYS A 112 -22.82 0.22 -12.23
CA CYS A 112 -24.18 -0.02 -11.73
C CYS A 112 -25.03 -1.14 -12.35
N SER A 113 -25.12 -2.26 -11.63
CA SER A 113 -26.37 -3.00 -11.39
C SER A 113 -26.10 -3.96 -10.24
N ASP A 114 -26.51 -3.62 -8.99
CA ASP A 114 -26.83 -4.59 -7.92
C ASP A 114 -27.12 -3.97 -6.53
N LEU A 115 -27.15 -2.65 -6.35
CA LEU A 115 -27.56 -2.02 -5.07
C LEU A 115 -28.90 -1.27 -5.09
N VAL A 116 -29.79 -1.59 -6.03
CA VAL A 116 -31.21 -1.16 -5.98
C VAL A 116 -32.08 -2.27 -5.35
N THR A 117 -31.77 -2.73 -4.13
CA THR A 117 -32.74 -3.58 -3.39
C THR A 117 -32.65 -3.52 -1.85
N SER A 118 -32.32 -2.38 -1.22
CA SER A 118 -32.59 -2.27 0.23
C SER A 118 -32.78 -0.86 0.81
N LEU A 119 -33.47 0.04 0.08
CA LEU A 119 -33.94 1.31 0.65
C LEU A 119 -35.44 1.57 0.46
N SER A 120 -36.26 0.52 0.31
CA SER A 120 -37.72 0.63 0.32
C SER A 120 -38.40 0.11 1.60
N LYS A 121 -37.66 -0.12 2.70
CA LYS A 121 -38.24 -0.69 3.94
C LYS A 121 -38.06 0.13 5.22
N VAL A 122 -37.79 1.43 5.13
CA VAL A 122 -37.99 2.36 6.25
C VAL A 122 -38.91 3.49 5.81
N ALA A 123 -40.15 3.10 5.49
CA ALA A 123 -41.31 3.97 5.56
C ALA A 123 -42.15 3.49 6.75
N ARG A 124 -41.98 4.18 7.88
CA ARG A 124 -42.95 4.39 8.96
C ARG A 124 -42.35 5.38 9.96
#